data_AF-A0A4V2AV21-F1
#
_entry.id   AF-A0A4V2AV21-F1
#
_cell.length_a   1.000
_cell.length_b   1.000
_cell.length_c   1.000
_cell.angle_alpha   90.00
_cell.angle_beta   90.00
_cell.angle_gamma   90.00
#
_symmetry.space_group_name_H-M   'P 1'
#
loop_
_entity.id
_entity.type
_entity.pdbx_description
1 polymer ?
#
loop_
_entity_poly.entity_id
_entity_poly.type
_entity_poly.pdbx_seq_one_letter_code
_entity_poly.pdbx_strand_id
1 'polypeptide(L)'
;MNVLIIGGGITGLSAAYYLREAGHEVTILDKGDLTNNCSLGNAGMIVPSHFVPLAAPGMISQGIRWMFNSKSPFYVRPSLNGQLIKWGLNFMKHANERHVAAAAVPLRDLSVFSKQLYGEWKA
;
A
#
# COMPACT_ATOMS: atom_id res chain seq x y z
N MET A 1 -7.46 23.45 -14.73
CA MET A 1 -6.69 23.60 -13.49
C MET A 1 -5.35 22.94 -13.71
N ASN A 2 -4.28 23.48 -13.13
CA ASN A 2 -2.94 22.94 -13.26
C ASN A 2 -2.64 22.10 -12.02
N VAL A 3 -2.31 20.83 -12.23
CA VAL A 3 -2.12 19.84 -11.16
C VAL A 3 -0.68 19.35 -11.19
N LEU A 4 0.05 19.53 -10.09
CA LEU A 4 1.37 18.95 -9.89
C LEU A 4 1.25 17.63 -9.15
N ILE A 5 1.76 16.55 -9.74
CA ILE A 5 1.86 15.23 -9.12
C ILE A 5 3.31 14.95 -8.77
N ILE A 6 3.57 14.55 -7.52
CA ILE A 6 4.90 14.19 -7.05
C ILE A 6 5.02 12.66 -7.05
N GLY A 7 5.89 12.14 -7.91
CA GLY A 7 6.14 10.71 -8.11
C GLY A 7 5.46 10.17 -9.37
N GLY A 8 6.25 9.63 -10.29
CA GLY A 8 5.84 8.99 -11.54
C GLY A 8 5.88 7.45 -11.48
N GLY A 9 5.60 6.88 -10.31
CA GLY A 9 5.24 5.46 -10.18
C GLY A 9 3.81 5.19 -10.66
N ILE A 10 3.37 3.92 -10.60
CA ILE A 10 2.06 3.50 -11.11
C ILE A 10 0.91 4.33 -10.54
N THR A 11 0.89 4.63 -9.24
CA THR A 11 -0.16 5.44 -8.60
C THR A 11 -0.20 6.86 -9.16
N GLY A 12 0.96 7.51 -9.32
CA GLY A 12 1.04 8.88 -9.82
C GLY A 12 0.65 8.97 -11.29
N LEU A 13 1.13 8.04 -12.12
CA LEU A 13 0.75 7.96 -13.54
C LEU A 13 -0.74 7.64 -13.73
N SER A 14 -1.31 6.78 -12.89
CA SER A 14 -2.74 6.46 -12.91
C SER A 14 -3.59 7.70 -12.58
N ALA A 15 -3.20 8.44 -11.55
CA ALA A 15 -3.87 9.70 -11.19
C ALA A 15 -3.73 10.73 -12.31
N ALA A 16 -2.53 10.88 -12.89
CA ALA A 16 -2.27 11.79 -14.00
C ALA A 16 -3.15 11.50 -15.21
N TYR A 17 -3.32 10.21 -15.55
CA TYR A 17 -4.17 9.77 -16.65
C TYR A 17 -5.61 10.26 -16.47
N TYR A 18 -6.26 9.93 -15.36
CA TYR A 18 -7.65 10.32 -15.13
C TYR A 18 -7.84 11.83 -14.96
N LEU A 19 -6.87 12.53 -14.36
CA LEU A 19 -6.92 14.00 -14.26
C LEU A 19 -6.82 14.66 -15.64
N ARG A 20 -5.99 14.11 -16.53
CA ARG A 20 -5.88 14.59 -17.91
C ARG A 20 -7.17 14.32 -18.70
N GLU A 21 -7.77 13.14 -18.56
CA GLU A 21 -9.08 12.82 -19.16
C GLU A 21 -10.18 13.78 -18.67
N ALA A 22 -10.10 14.23 -17.42
CA ALA A 22 -11.00 15.24 -16.86
C ALA A 22 -10.72 16.69 -17.33
N GLY A 23 -9.78 16.89 -18.25
CA GLY A 23 -9.46 18.21 -18.83
C GLY A 23 -8.52 19.06 -17.98
N HIS A 24 -7.76 18.45 -17.06
CA HIS A 24 -6.73 19.16 -16.29
C HIS A 24 -5.37 19.14 -16.99
N GLU A 25 -4.61 20.22 -16.80
CA GLU A 25 -3.21 20.27 -17.20
C GLU A 25 -2.37 19.64 -16.08
N VAL A 26 -1.64 18.57 -16.37
CA VAL A 26 -0.93 17.79 -15.36
C VAL A 26 0.57 17.86 -15.60
N THR A 27 1.32 18.25 -14.56
CA THR A 27 2.77 18.15 -14.51
C THR A 27 3.16 17.06 -13.52
N ILE A 28 4.08 16.19 -13.92
CA ILE A 28 4.60 15.13 -13.05
C ILE A 28 6.04 15.47 -12.70
N LEU A 29 6.33 15.53 -11.40
CA LEU A 29 7.68 15.70 -10.87
C LEU A 29 8.12 14.39 -10.22
N ASP A 30 9.11 13.74 -10.81
CA ASP A 30 9.79 12.60 -10.22
C ASP A 30 11.27 12.94 -10.00
N LYS A 31 11.89 12.27 -9.02
CA LYS A 31 13.32 12.44 -8.73
C LYS A 31 14.18 11.73 -9.79
N GLY A 32 13.69 10.62 -10.34
CA GLY A 32 14.37 9.80 -11.34
C GLY A 32 13.86 10.03 -12.75
N ASP A 33 14.27 9.14 -13.66
CA ASP A 33 13.92 9.13 -15.08
C ASP A 33 12.68 8.26 -15.39
N LEU A 34 11.90 7.90 -14.37
CA LEU A 34 10.77 6.97 -14.42
C LEU A 34 11.11 5.52 -14.77
N THR A 35 12.36 5.20 -15.12
CA THR A 35 12.75 3.84 -15.49
C THR A 35 13.05 2.98 -14.27
N ASN A 36 13.49 3.58 -13.16
CA ASN A 36 13.91 2.88 -11.96
C ASN A 36 13.13 3.36 -10.72
N ASN A 37 11.98 2.73 -10.45
CA ASN A 37 11.16 2.98 -9.27
C ASN A 37 10.50 1.68 -8.77
N CYS A 38 9.81 1.71 -7.62
CA CYS A 38 9.17 0.52 -7.03
C CYS A 38 8.09 -0.13 -7.90
N SER A 39 7.60 0.58 -8.93
CA SER A 39 6.65 0.03 -9.91
C SER A 39 7.37 -0.73 -11.03
N LEU A 40 8.68 -0.57 -11.22
CA LEU A 40 9.46 -1.40 -12.13
C LEU A 40 9.77 -2.75 -11.48
N GLY A 41 9.64 -3.84 -12.24
CA GLY A 41 10.02 -5.20 -11.77
C GLY A 41 9.05 -5.81 -10.74
N ASN A 42 7.89 -5.20 -10.53
CA ASN A 42 6.82 -5.81 -9.73
C ASN A 42 6.20 -7.00 -10.48
N ALA A 43 5.60 -7.94 -9.76
CA ALA A 43 5.05 -9.18 -10.33
C ALA A 43 3.76 -8.98 -11.17
N GLY A 44 3.27 -7.75 -11.33
CA GLY A 44 2.07 -7.42 -12.13
C GLY A 44 0.77 -7.99 -11.57
N MET A 45 0.76 -8.43 -10.30
CA MET A 45 -0.39 -9.13 -9.74
C MET A 45 -1.52 -8.16 -9.38
N ILE A 46 -2.72 -8.45 -9.87
CA ILE A 46 -3.96 -7.79 -9.44
C ILE A 46 -4.74 -8.76 -8.56
N VAL A 47 -4.72 -8.53 -7.25
CA VAL A 47 -5.10 -9.54 -6.25
C VAL A 47 -6.26 -9.09 -5.36
N PRO A 48 -7.51 -9.15 -5.85
CA PRO A 48 -8.69 -8.82 -5.03
C PRO A 48 -9.00 -9.85 -3.95
N SER A 49 -8.25 -10.95 -3.86
CA SER A 49 -8.41 -11.98 -2.83
C SER A 49 -7.57 -11.71 -1.57
N HIS A 50 -6.58 -10.81 -1.61
CA HIS A 50 -5.63 -10.57 -0.53
C HIS A 50 -5.86 -9.20 0.12
N PHE A 51 -7.03 -9.03 0.74
CA PHE A 51 -7.47 -7.78 1.35
C PHE A 51 -7.46 -7.81 2.89
N VAL A 52 -6.98 -8.90 3.50
CA VAL A 52 -6.83 -8.96 4.95
C VAL A 52 -5.72 -7.98 5.37
N PRO A 53 -5.99 -7.03 6.29
CA PRO A 53 -4.99 -6.08 6.75
C PRO A 53 -3.78 -6.76 7.39
N LEU A 54 -2.62 -6.11 7.32
CA LEU A 54 -1.43 -6.57 8.03
C LEU A 54 -1.65 -6.64 9.56
N ALA A 55 -2.43 -5.72 10.11
CA ALA A 55 -2.86 -5.74 11.50
C ALA A 55 -4.04 -6.72 11.67
N ALA A 56 -3.74 -8.01 11.74
CA ALA A 56 -4.71 -9.09 11.92
C ALA A 56 -4.43 -9.92 13.19
N PRO A 57 -5.43 -10.64 13.73
CA PRO A 57 -5.22 -11.59 14.82
C PRO A 57 -4.05 -12.54 14.55
N GLY A 58 -3.24 -12.82 15.57
CA GLY A 58 -2.06 -13.69 15.45
C GLY A 58 -0.84 -13.04 14.79
N MET A 59 -0.95 -11.86 14.18
CA MET A 59 0.21 -11.13 13.64
C MET A 59 1.10 -10.57 14.74
N ILE A 60 0.55 -10.25 15.91
CA ILE A 60 1.35 -9.79 17.06
C ILE A 60 2.27 -10.91 17.56
N SER A 61 1.74 -12.12 17.76
CA SER A 61 2.52 -13.26 18.26
C SER A 61 3.57 -13.70 17.24
N GLN A 62 3.24 -13.70 15.95
CA GLN A 62 4.20 -13.92 14.88
C GLN A 62 5.26 -12.81 14.82
N GLY A 63 4.85 -11.55 14.95
CA GLY A 63 5.75 -10.39 14.98
C GLY A 63 6.76 -10.46 16.13
N ILE A 64 6.30 -10.82 17.34
CA ILE A 64 7.19 -11.04 18.49
C ILE A 64 8.18 -12.17 18.21
N ARG A 65 7.71 -13.31 17.70
CA ARG A 65 8.58 -14.43 17.31
C ARG A 65 9.62 -14.02 16.25
N TRP A 66 9.24 -13.16 15.31
CA TRP A 66 10.10 -12.63 14.26
C TRP A 66 11.13 -11.63 14.75
N MET A 67 10.83 -10.83 15.77
CA MET A 67 11.80 -9.92 16.38
C MET A 67 13.01 -10.66 16.98
N PHE A 68 12.84 -11.91 17.42
CA PHE A 68 13.92 -12.75 17.94
C PHE A 68 14.68 -13.53 16.86
N ASN A 69 14.31 -13.37 15.57
CA ASN A 69 15.00 -14.00 14.45
C ASN A 69 15.52 -12.91 13.49
N SER A 70 16.83 -12.68 13.50
CA SER A 70 17.48 -11.70 12.62
C SER A 70 17.39 -12.01 11.13
N LYS A 71 17.02 -13.25 10.76
CA LYS A 71 16.73 -13.67 9.38
C LYS A 71 15.24 -13.58 9.03
N SER A 72 14.40 -13.05 9.91
CA SER A 72 12.98 -12.89 9.65
C SER A 72 12.73 -11.82 8.57
N PRO A 73 11.75 -12.02 7.66
CA PRO A 73 11.32 -10.99 6.72
C PRO A 73 10.79 -9.71 7.41
N PHE A 74 10.48 -9.78 8.71
CA PHE A 74 9.94 -8.67 9.50
C PHE A 74 10.72 -8.50 10.81
N TYR A 75 12.02 -8.20 10.70
CA TYR A 75 12.84 -7.85 11.86
C TYR A 75 12.60 -6.38 12.26
N VAL A 76 12.03 -6.16 13.44
CA VAL A 76 11.94 -4.83 14.05
C VAL A 76 13.11 -4.68 15.03
N ARG A 77 14.06 -3.81 14.71
CA ARG A 77 15.19 -3.52 15.61
C ARG A 77 14.66 -2.90 16.91
N PRO A 78 14.88 -3.53 18.08
CA PRO A 78 14.47 -2.95 19.35
C PRO A 78 15.11 -1.57 19.53
N SER A 79 14.30 -0.55 19.79
CA SER A 79 14.75 0.82 20.06
C SER A 79 13.79 1.52 21.00
N LEU A 80 14.29 2.48 21.80
CA LEU A 80 13.48 3.31 22.69
C LEU A 80 12.84 4.50 21.95
N ASN A 81 12.63 4.37 20.64
CA ASN A 81 12.00 5.41 19.84
C ASN A 81 10.50 5.48 20.19
N GLY A 82 10.07 6.60 20.79
CA GLY A 82 8.68 6.81 21.19
C GLY A 82 7.66 6.72 20.05
N GLN A 83 8.04 7.08 18.81
CA GLN A 83 7.17 6.94 17.64
C GLN A 83 6.97 5.47 17.27
N LEU A 84 8.04 4.67 17.32
CA LEU A 84 7.97 3.24 17.06
C LEU A 84 7.11 2.54 18.11
N ILE A 85 7.28 2.89 19.38
CA ILE A 85 6.46 2.35 20.48
C ILE A 85 4.99 2.72 20.28
N LYS A 86 4.68 3.99 20.00
CA LYS A 86 3.31 4.45 19.74
C LYS A 86 2.68 3.72 18.54
N TRP A 87 3.45 3.55 17.46
CA TRP A 87 3.00 2.79 16.29
C TRP A 87 2.73 1.33 16.65
N GLY A 88 3.62 0.68 17.40
CA GLY A 88 3.45 -0.71 17.86
C GLY A 88 2.21 -0.89 18.73
N LEU A 89 1.96 0.03 19.67
CA LEU A 89 0.74 0.04 20.49
C LEU A 89 -0.52 0.18 19.63
N ASN A 90 -0.50 1.08 18.65
CA ASN A 90 -1.61 1.24 17.71
C ASN A 90 -1.81 -0.01 16.83
N PHE A 91 -0.74 -0.64 16.37
CA PHE A 91 -0.79 -1.88 15.61
C PHE A 91 -1.44 -2.99 16.44
N MET A 92 -0.98 -3.18 17.69
CA MET A 92 -1.55 -4.16 18.61
C MET A 92 -3.04 -3.89 18.90
N LYS A 93 -3.40 -2.62 19.11
CA LYS A 93 -4.80 -2.21 19.33
C LYS A 93 -5.72 -2.62 18.17
N HIS A 94 -5.23 -2.56 16.93
CA HIS A 94 -6.04 -2.83 15.73
C HIS A 94 -5.86 -4.25 15.17
N ALA A 95 -4.89 -5.03 15.65
CA ALA A 95 -4.69 -6.42 15.24
C ALA A 95 -5.71 -7.37 15.89
N ASN A 96 -7.00 -7.16 15.60
CA ASN A 96 -8.13 -7.93 16.12
C ASN A 96 -9.18 -8.20 15.04
N GLU A 97 -10.04 -9.19 15.29
CA GLU A 97 -11.06 -9.65 14.31
C GLU A 97 -12.05 -8.55 13.93
N ARG A 98 -12.45 -7.72 14.89
CA ARG A 98 -13.39 -6.61 14.65
C ARG A 98 -12.83 -5.61 13.64
N HIS A 99 -11.55 -5.26 13.75
CA HIS A 99 -10.89 -4.37 12.81
C HIS A 99 -10.76 -5.01 11.42
N VAL A 100 -10.36 -6.28 11.35
CA VAL A 100 -10.28 -7.03 10.08
C VAL A 100 -11.64 -7.07 9.40
N ALA A 101 -12.71 -7.43 10.11
CA ALA A 101 -14.07 -7.47 9.57
C ALA A 101 -14.53 -6.10 9.06
N ALA A 102 -14.22 -5.02 9.80
CA ALA A 102 -14.58 -3.66 9.39
C ALA A 102 -13.79 -3.18 8.15
N ALA A 103 -12.54 -3.59 8.01
CA ALA A 103 -11.68 -3.24 6.88
C ALA A 103 -11.89 -4.13 5.64
N ALA A 104 -12.42 -5.35 5.82
CA ALA A 104 -12.53 -6.35 4.77
C ALA A 104 -13.36 -5.86 3.56
N VAL A 105 -14.55 -5.34 3.82
CA VAL A 105 -15.47 -4.86 2.77
C VAL A 105 -14.85 -3.73 1.94
N PRO A 106 -14.42 -2.59 2.54
CA PRO A 106 -13.86 -1.49 1.74
C PRO A 106 -12.57 -1.87 1.01
N LEU A 107 -11.70 -2.70 1.60
CA LEU A 107 -10.47 -3.14 0.92
C LEU A 107 -10.77 -4.09 -0.24
N ARG A 108 -11.75 -5.00 -0.07
CA ARG A 108 -12.24 -5.86 -1.15
C ARG A 108 -12.81 -5.01 -2.28
N ASP A 109 -13.68 -4.07 -1.95
CA ASP A 109 -14.35 -3.20 -2.94
C ASP A 109 -13.33 -2.40 -3.75
N LEU A 110 -12.35 -1.76 -3.08
CA LEU A 110 -11.26 -1.05 -3.75
C LEU A 110 -10.42 -1.96 -4.66
N SER A 111 -10.17 -3.20 -4.24
CA SER A 111 -9.37 -4.15 -5.02
C SER A 111 -10.13 -4.69 -6.23
N VAL A 112 -11.44 -4.92 -6.09
CA VAL A 112 -12.32 -5.32 -7.20
C VAL A 112 -12.45 -4.17 -8.20
N PHE A 113 -12.63 -2.94 -7.71
CA PHE A 113 -12.69 -1.75 -8.57
C PHE A 113 -11.37 -1.53 -9.32
N SER A 114 -10.23 -1.62 -8.64
CA SER A 114 -8.91 -1.55 -9.28
C SER A 114 -8.75 -2.61 -10.39
N LYS A 115 -9.25 -3.84 -10.17
CA LYS A 115 -9.21 -4.90 -11.18
C LYS A 115 -10.06 -4.55 -12.40
N GLN A 116 -11.23 -3.94 -12.21
CA GLN A 116 -12.08 -3.51 -13.30
C GLN A 116 -11.39 -2.44 -14.14
N LEU A 117 -10.88 -1.37 -13.51
CA LEU A 117 -10.17 -0.29 -14.20
C LEU A 117 -8.95 -0.80 -14.98
N TYR A 118 -8.20 -1.74 -14.39
CA TYR A 118 -7.07 -2.36 -15.08
C TYR A 118 -7.49 -3.10 -16.36
N GLY A 119 -8.69 -3.68 -16.39
CA GLY A 119 -9.27 -4.28 -17.59
C GLY A 119 -9.62 -3.25 -18.67
N GLU A 120 -10.03 -2.04 -18.27
CA GLU A 120 -10.39 -0.94 -19.18
C GLU A 120 -9.16 -0.30 -19.85
N TRP A 121 -7.98 -0.35 -19.20
CA TRP A 121 -6.72 0.13 -19.79
C TRP A 121 -6.19 -0.73 -20.93
N LYS A 122 -6.81 -1.89 -21.22
CA LYS A 122 -6.45 -2.70 -22.38
C LYS A 122 -6.97 -2.04 -23.67
N ALA A 123 -6.13 -1.21 -24.26
CA ALA A 123 -6.10 -0.96 -25.70
C ALA A 123 -5.21 -2.00 -26.39
#